data_AF-A0AAD9UEN6-F1
#
_entry.id   AF-A0AAD9UEN6-F1
#
_cell.length_a   1.000
_cell.length_b   1.000
_cell.length_c   1.000
_cell.angle_alpha   90.00
_cell.angle_beta   90.00
_cell.angle_gamma   90.00
#
_symmetry.space_group_name_H-M   'P 1'
#
loop_
_entity.id
_entity.type
_entity.pdbx_description
1 polymer ?
#
loop_
_entity_poly.entity_id
_entity_poly.type
_entity_poly.pdbx_seq_one_letter_code
_entity_poly.pdbx_strand_id
1 'polypeptide(L)'
;MAAPEHTDFSKQPPPQGMEPYDVAFSDDLGALSGEQQEKLNNFKIETRLQNEKYLRNHPEVECMLSGFLGEVLKKRPDSVRNFAAEHFTNPDLPEDVKKQLEEKNVKMRQNRVLQKF
;
A
#
# COMPACT_ATOMS: atom_id res chain seq x y z
N MET A 1 14.55 21.12 -33.58
CA MET A 1 13.88 19.99 -32.89
C MET A 1 14.43 19.96 -31.49
N ALA A 2 13.66 20.44 -30.50
CA ALA A 2 14.07 20.40 -29.10
C ALA A 2 13.91 18.96 -28.58
N ALA A 3 14.94 18.43 -27.93
CA ALA A 3 14.89 17.13 -27.28
C ALA A 3 13.84 17.14 -26.15
N PRO A 4 13.14 16.02 -25.87
CA PRO A 4 12.24 15.95 -24.74
C PRO A 4 13.04 16.12 -23.45
N GLU A 5 12.69 17.14 -22.65
CA GLU A 5 13.23 17.31 -21.31
C GLU A 5 12.90 16.05 -20.50
N HIS A 6 13.93 15.25 -20.19
CA HIS A 6 13.83 14.20 -19.20
C HIS A 6 13.60 14.88 -17.85
N THR A 7 12.34 14.96 -17.43
CA THR A 7 11.98 15.41 -16.09
C THR A 7 12.58 14.43 -15.10
N ASP A 8 13.59 14.89 -14.36
CA ASP A 8 14.23 14.11 -13.32
C ASP A 8 13.27 13.93 -12.13
N PHE A 9 12.52 12.82 -12.16
CA PHE A 9 11.55 12.46 -11.13
C PHE A 9 12.19 12.26 -9.74
N SER A 10 13.53 12.22 -9.64
CA SER A 10 14.24 12.14 -8.35
C SER A 10 14.09 13.39 -7.47
N LYS A 11 13.63 14.52 -8.05
CA LYS A 11 13.45 15.80 -7.34
C LYS A 11 12.03 16.06 -6.83
N GLN A 12 11.07 15.20 -7.15
CA GLN A 12 9.73 15.36 -6.60
C GLN A 12 9.76 14.97 -5.12
N PRO A 13 9.16 15.76 -4.20
CA PRO A 13 9.04 15.34 -2.82
C PRO A 13 8.20 14.06 -2.74
N PRO A 14 8.47 13.17 -1.77
CA PRO A 14 7.64 11.98 -1.60
C PRO A 14 6.18 12.36 -1.37
N PRO A 15 5.24 11.50 -1.78
CA PRO A 15 3.84 11.63 -1.42
C PRO A 15 3.69 11.82 0.10
N GLN A 16 2.73 12.66 0.49
CA GLN A 16 2.53 13.03 1.88
C GLN A 16 2.28 11.78 2.75
N GLY A 17 3.11 11.57 3.78
CA GLY A 17 3.08 10.40 4.66
C GLY A 17 4.03 9.26 4.30
N MET A 18 4.78 9.37 3.19
CA MET A 18 5.94 8.51 2.94
C MET A 18 7.19 9.11 3.59
N GLU A 19 8.11 8.25 4.04
CA GLU A 19 9.47 8.68 4.38
C GLU A 19 10.06 9.53 3.26
N PRO A 20 10.90 10.55 3.57
CA PRO A 20 11.78 11.19 2.60
C PRO A 20 12.33 10.14 1.64
N TYR A 21 12.29 10.39 0.33
CA TYR A 21 13.19 9.64 -0.53
C TYR A 21 14.58 9.77 0.10
N ASP A 22 15.39 8.71 0.08
CA ASP A 22 16.77 8.74 0.61
C ASP A 22 17.67 9.79 -0.11
N VAL A 23 17.08 10.73 -0.87
CA VAL A 23 17.70 12.00 -1.21
C VAL A 23 17.98 12.74 0.09
N ALA A 24 19.18 12.50 0.60
CA ALA A 24 19.79 13.32 1.61
C ALA A 24 19.57 14.79 1.23
N PHE A 25 18.89 15.53 2.10
CA PHE A 25 18.61 16.96 1.94
C PHE A 25 19.89 17.81 2.06
N SER A 26 21.05 17.15 2.12
CA SER A 26 22.41 17.62 2.27
C SER A 26 23.29 16.63 1.49
N ASP A 27 24.44 17.05 0.97
CA ASP A 27 25.43 16.22 0.23
C ASP A 27 26.02 15.01 1.01
N ASP A 28 25.33 14.55 2.04
CA ASP A 28 25.68 13.41 2.87
C ASP A 28 24.90 12.18 2.38
N LEU A 29 25.42 11.52 1.35
CA LEU A 29 24.93 10.22 0.82
C LEU A 29 24.95 9.08 1.87
N GLY A 30 25.22 9.38 3.14
CA GLY A 30 25.45 8.41 4.19
C GLY A 30 26.61 7.49 3.83
N ALA A 31 26.45 6.19 4.09
CA ALA A 31 27.48 5.18 3.81
C ALA A 31 27.54 4.70 2.35
N LEU A 32 26.69 5.23 1.45
CA LEU A 32 26.55 4.75 0.07
C LEU A 32 27.23 5.69 -0.92
N SER A 33 27.85 5.13 -1.96
CA SER A 33 28.29 5.91 -3.12
C SER A 33 27.10 6.35 -3.98
N GLY A 34 27.29 7.35 -4.84
CA GLY A 34 26.24 7.81 -5.76
C GLY A 34 25.66 6.70 -6.64
N GLU A 35 26.52 5.80 -7.17
CA GLU A 35 26.09 4.65 -7.96
C GLU A 35 25.27 3.64 -7.12
N GLN A 36 25.65 3.44 -5.86
CA GLN A 36 24.90 2.57 -4.94
C GLN A 36 23.53 3.15 -4.62
N GLN A 37 23.46 4.48 -4.42
CA GLN A 37 22.20 5.17 -4.18
C GLN A 37 21.27 5.09 -5.40
N GLU A 38 21.79 5.25 -6.61
CA GLU A 38 21.01 5.12 -7.84
C GLU A 38 20.45 3.71 -8.01
N LYS A 39 21.28 2.68 -7.81
CA LYS A 39 20.82 1.28 -7.83
C LYS A 39 19.76 1.01 -6.78
N LEU A 40 19.93 1.53 -5.56
CA LEU A 40 18.95 1.40 -4.48
C LEU A 40 17.62 2.08 -4.84
N ASN A 41 17.67 3.27 -5.42
CA ASN A 41 16.48 4.01 -5.84
C ASN A 41 15.70 3.24 -6.91
N ASN A 42 16.38 2.75 -7.95
CA ASN A 42 15.77 1.94 -9.00
C ASN A 42 15.13 0.66 -8.45
N PHE A 43 15.84 -0.02 -7.53
CA PHE A 43 15.31 -1.20 -6.85
C PHE A 43 14.05 -0.89 -6.01
N LYS A 44 14.04 0.23 -5.26
CA LYS A 44 12.88 0.65 -4.47
C LYS A 44 11.68 1.01 -5.34
N ILE A 45 11.90 1.69 -6.47
CA ILE A 45 10.84 2.03 -7.42
C ILE A 45 10.19 0.76 -7.97
N GLU A 46 11.00 -0.19 -8.46
CA GLU A 46 10.50 -1.46 -8.98
C GLU A 46 9.73 -2.23 -7.90
N THR A 47 10.28 -2.30 -6.69
CA THR A 47 9.62 -2.96 -5.55
C THR A 47 8.25 -2.33 -5.23
N ARG A 48 8.15 -1.00 -5.24
CA ARG A 48 6.87 -0.29 -5.02
C ARG A 48 5.85 -0.61 -6.11
N LEU A 49 6.26 -0.60 -7.38
CA LEU A 49 5.41 -0.97 -8.51
C LEU A 49 4.88 -2.40 -8.37
N GLN A 50 5.73 -3.35 -7.99
CA GLN A 50 5.32 -4.73 -7.78
C GLN A 50 4.37 -4.88 -6.58
N ASN A 51 4.63 -4.17 -5.48
CA ASN A 51 3.74 -4.16 -4.31
C ASN A 51 2.36 -3.61 -4.66
N GLU A 52 2.29 -2.49 -5.40
CA GLU A 52 1.00 -1.94 -5.86
C GLU A 52 0.25 -2.89 -6.78
N LYS A 53 0.96 -3.52 -7.73
CA LYS A 53 0.38 -4.52 -8.63
C LYS A 53 -0.16 -5.71 -7.84
N TYR A 54 0.57 -6.17 -6.82
CA TYR A 54 0.13 -7.23 -5.93
C TYR A 54 -1.15 -6.82 -5.19
N LEU A 55 -1.14 -5.69 -4.47
CA LEU A 55 -2.32 -5.22 -3.72
C LEU A 55 -3.54 -4.99 -4.61
N ARG A 56 -3.36 -4.54 -5.86
CA ARG A 56 -4.43 -4.37 -6.83
C ARG A 56 -5.03 -5.69 -7.30
N ASN A 57 -4.19 -6.73 -7.44
CA ASN A 57 -4.62 -8.07 -7.87
C ASN A 57 -5.15 -8.92 -6.72
N HIS A 58 -4.90 -8.53 -5.47
CA HIS A 58 -5.24 -9.27 -4.26
C HIS A 58 -6.22 -8.47 -3.35
N PRO A 59 -7.47 -8.22 -3.79
CA PRO A 59 -8.47 -7.46 -3.02
C PRO A 59 -8.86 -8.11 -1.69
N GLU A 60 -8.57 -9.40 -1.50
CA GLU A 60 -8.72 -10.10 -0.23
C GLU A 60 -7.85 -9.49 0.88
N VAL A 61 -6.67 -8.96 0.54
CA VAL A 61 -5.77 -8.30 1.51
C VAL A 61 -6.43 -7.01 2.01
N GLU A 62 -7.05 -6.23 1.12
CA GLU A 62 -7.79 -5.02 1.48
C GLU A 62 -8.99 -5.37 2.40
N CYS A 63 -9.74 -6.42 2.07
CA CYS A 63 -10.88 -6.87 2.88
C CYS A 63 -10.42 -7.32 4.28
N MET A 64 -9.33 -8.07 4.35
CA MET A 64 -8.76 -8.54 5.61
C MET A 64 -8.31 -7.37 6.51
N LEU A 65 -7.58 -6.40 5.93
CA LEU A 65 -7.09 -5.24 6.68
C LEU A 65 -8.22 -4.30 7.11
N SER A 66 -9.21 -4.05 6.25
CA SER A 66 -10.36 -3.19 6.58
C SER A 66 -11.26 -3.83 7.64
N GLY A 67 -11.47 -5.15 7.57
CA GLY A 67 -12.17 -5.91 8.61
C GLY A 67 -11.47 -5.78 9.96
N PHE A 68 -10.16 -6.04 9.99
CA PHE A 68 -9.35 -5.91 11.21
C PHE A 68 -9.42 -4.49 11.81
N LEU A 69 -9.19 -3.46 10.99
CA LEU A 69 -9.21 -2.08 11.44
C LEU A 69 -10.59 -1.68 11.97
N GLY A 70 -11.66 -2.13 11.30
CA GLY A 70 -13.03 -1.94 11.76
C GLY A 70 -13.26 -2.54 13.15
N GLU A 71 -12.77 -3.75 13.40
CA GLU A 71 -12.89 -4.41 14.70
C GLU A 71 -12.05 -3.72 15.79
N VAL A 72 -10.84 -3.26 15.47
CA VAL A 72 -10.01 -2.45 16.38
C VAL A 72 -10.74 -1.17 16.77
N LEU A 73 -11.33 -0.46 15.82
CA LEU A 73 -12.03 0.81 16.08
C LEU A 73 -13.31 0.62 16.89
N LYS A 74 -14.03 -0.50 16.71
CA LYS A 74 -15.23 -0.85 17.47
C LYS A 74 -14.90 -1.29 18.89
N LYS A 75 -13.95 -2.22 19.06
CA LYS A 75 -13.64 -2.86 20.34
C LYS A 75 -12.66 -2.06 21.19
N ARG A 76 -11.86 -1.17 20.57
CA ARG A 76 -10.84 -0.33 21.21
C ARG A 76 -9.99 -1.12 22.23
N PRO A 77 -9.28 -2.17 21.79
CA PRO A 77 -8.51 -3.02 22.68
C PRO A 77 -7.34 -2.25 23.30
N ASP A 78 -7.00 -2.56 24.55
CA ASP A 78 -5.86 -1.98 25.25
C ASP A 78 -4.52 -2.33 24.58
N SER A 79 -4.42 -3.53 23.98
CA SER A 79 -3.27 -3.99 23.22
C SER A 79 -3.68 -4.40 21.81
N VAL A 80 -3.44 -3.51 20.84
CA VAL A 80 -3.68 -3.77 19.41
C VAL A 80 -2.85 -4.95 18.91
N ARG A 81 -1.64 -5.15 19.45
CA ARG A 81 -0.76 -6.26 19.06
C ARG A 81 -1.36 -7.61 19.44
N ASN A 82 -1.82 -7.78 20.68
CA ASN A 82 -2.40 -9.05 21.12
C ASN A 82 -3.70 -9.32 20.37
N PHE A 83 -4.52 -8.28 20.19
CA PHE A 83 -5.73 -8.37 19.39
C PHE A 83 -5.45 -8.79 17.94
N ALA A 84 -4.38 -8.28 17.31
CA ALA A 84 -3.96 -8.72 15.99
C ALA A 84 -3.58 -10.21 15.96
N ALA A 85 -2.81 -10.68 16.94
CA ALA A 85 -2.42 -12.09 17.01
C ALA A 85 -3.65 -13.00 17.10
N GLU A 86 -4.60 -12.68 17.98
CA GLU A 86 -5.87 -13.43 18.11
C GLU A 86 -6.71 -13.36 16.83
N HIS A 87 -6.86 -12.16 16.25
CA HIS A 87 -7.68 -11.95 15.05
C HIS A 87 -7.13 -12.68 13.82
N PHE A 88 -5.83 -12.59 13.56
CA PHE A 88 -5.20 -13.20 12.38
C PHE A 88 -4.92 -14.70 12.53
N THR A 89 -4.98 -15.24 13.75
CA THR A 89 -4.87 -16.69 14.00
C THR A 89 -6.23 -17.38 14.00
N ASN A 90 -7.33 -16.63 13.88
CA ASN A 90 -8.68 -17.20 13.83
C ASN A 90 -8.85 -18.10 12.58
N PRO A 91 -9.17 -19.41 12.74
CA PRO A 91 -9.34 -20.33 11.61
C PRO A 91 -10.51 -19.96 10.68
N ASP A 92 -11.49 -19.19 11.17
CA ASP A 92 -12.66 -18.79 10.40
C ASP A 92 -12.41 -17.52 9.55
N LEU A 93 -11.32 -16.80 9.82
CA LEU A 93 -10.97 -15.56 9.12
C LEU A 93 -10.95 -15.70 7.58
N PRO A 94 -10.41 -16.78 6.97
CA PRO A 94 -10.41 -16.92 5.52
C PRO A 94 -11.83 -16.94 4.91
N GLU A 95 -12.78 -17.60 5.58
CA GLU A 95 -14.17 -17.66 5.11
C GLU A 95 -14.87 -16.32 5.28
N ASP A 96 -14.62 -15.62 6.40
CA ASP A 96 -15.13 -14.26 6.60
C ASP A 96 -14.61 -13.28 5.56
N VAL A 97 -13.33 -13.37 5.19
CA VAL A 97 -12.72 -12.53 4.16
C VAL A 97 -13.31 -12.84 2.78
N LYS A 98 -13.53 -14.11 2.43
CA LYS A 98 -14.21 -14.50 1.17
C LYS A 98 -15.61 -13.90 1.10
N LYS A 99 -16.39 -14.02 2.16
CA LYS A 99 -17.74 -13.44 2.22
C LYS A 99 -17.72 -11.92 2.04
N GLN A 100 -16.82 -11.23 2.73
CA GLN A 100 -16.66 -9.77 2.58
C GLN A 100 -16.27 -9.38 1.16
N LEU A 101 -15.40 -10.16 0.51
CA LEU A 101 -14.98 -9.93 -0.86
C LEU A 101 -16.15 -10.09 -1.85
N GLU A 102 -16.98 -11.11 -1.68
CA GLU A 102 -18.19 -11.32 -2.48
C GLU A 102 -19.17 -10.14 -2.32
N GLU A 103 -19.45 -9.73 -1.08
CA GLU A 103 -20.32 -8.58 -0.79
C GLU A 103 -19.78 -7.28 -1.41
N LYS A 104 -18.47 -7.04 -1.31
CA LYS A 104 -17.81 -5.88 -1.94
C LYS A 104 -17.96 -5.92 -3.46
N ASN A 105 -17.77 -7.08 -4.07
CA ASN A 105 -17.93 -7.26 -5.52
C ASN A 105 -19.38 -7.00 -5.97
N VAL A 106 -20.38 -7.46 -5.21
CA VAL A 106 -21.79 -7.19 -5.48
C VAL A 106 -22.08 -5.68 -5.39
N LYS A 107 -21.64 -5.02 -4.32
CA LYS A 107 -21.80 -3.56 -4.15
C LYS A 107 -21.14 -2.76 -5.26
N MET A 108 -19.93 -3.14 -5.68
CA MET A 108 -19.24 -2.49 -6.80
C MET A 108 -20.00 -2.63 -8.12
N ARG A 109 -20.59 -3.80 -8.40
CA ARG A 109 -21.43 -4.01 -9.58
C ARG A 109 -22.68 -3.13 -9.53
N GLN A 110 -23.36 -3.07 -8.38
CA GLN A 110 -24.54 -2.22 -8.21
C GLN A 110 -24.22 -0.74 -8.40
N ASN A 111 -23.14 -0.23 -7.80
CA ASN A 111 -22.71 1.16 -7.94
C ASN A 111 -22.42 1.54 -9.41
N ARG A 112 -21.83 0.63 -10.19
CA ARG A 112 -21.59 0.85 -11.63
C ARG A 112 -22.88 0.92 -12.46
N VAL A 113 -23.94 0.24 -12.05
CA VAL A 113 -25.25 0.30 -12.72
C VAL A 113 -25.93 1.63 -12.42
N LEU A 114 -25.83 2.12 -11.18
CA LEU A 114 -26.42 3.40 -10.76
C LEU A 114 -25.79 4.62 -11.44
N GLN A 115 -24.49 4.57 -11.78
CA GLN A 115 -23.80 5.66 -12.49
C GLN A 115 -24.13 5.75 -14.00
N LYS A 116 -24.90 4.82 -14.55
CA LYS A 116 -25.27 4.79 -15.98
C LYS A 116 -26.64 5.41 -16.28
N PHE A 117 -27.28 6.01 -15.28
CA PHE A 117 -28.54 6.77 -15.39
C PHE A 117 -28.33 8.20 -14.90
#